data_AF-A0A3C2AE08-F1
#
_entry.id   AF-A0A3C2AE08-F1
#
_cell.length_a   1.000
_cell.length_b   1.000
_cell.length_c   1.000
_cell.angle_alpha   90.00
_cell.angle_beta   90.00
_cell.angle_gamma   90.00
#
_symmetry.space_group_name_H-M   'P 1'
#
loop_
_entity.id
_entity.type
_entity.pdbx_description
1 polymer ?
#
loop_
_entity_poly.entity_id
_entity_poly.type
_entity_poly.pdbx_seq_one_letter_code
_entity_poly.pdbx_strand_id
1 'polypeptide(L)' 'PEQYKKIGSIEFAKLLLDKAKVAVSAGIGFGEGGDEFVRFALVENEQRTRQAVRGIKGIL' A
#
# COMPACT_ATOMS: atom_id res chain seq x y z
N PRO A 1 7.14 -3.16 -4.35
CA PRO A 1 7.87 -2.92 -5.62
C PRO A 1 9.34 -2.65 -5.32
N GLU A 2 10.27 -3.17 -6.13
CA GLU A 2 11.71 -3.16 -5.80
C GLU A 2 12.24 -1.75 -5.51
N GLN A 3 11.77 -0.74 -6.27
CA GLN A 3 12.16 0.67 -6.09
C GLN A 3 11.77 1.26 -4.72
N TYR A 4 10.79 0.69 -4.02
CA TYR A 4 10.29 1.17 -2.73
C TYR A 4 10.75 0.33 -1.53
N LYS A 5 11.50 -0.76 -1.72
CA LYS A 5 11.99 -1.58 -0.60
C LYS A 5 12.82 -0.76 0.40
N LYS A 6 13.59 0.22 -0.09
CA LYS A 6 14.48 1.06 0.73
C LYS A 6 13.77 1.99 1.72
N ILE A 7 12.49 2.30 1.50
CA ILE A 7 11.73 3.23 2.35
C ILE A 7 10.92 2.51 3.45
N GLY A 8 10.83 1.17 3.40
CA GLY A 8 10.08 0.37 4.37
C GLY A 8 8.55 0.49 4.25
N SER A 9 7.83 -0.32 5.02
CA SER A 9 6.38 -0.46 4.89
C SER A 9 5.60 0.76 5.37
N ILE A 10 6.12 1.50 6.36
CA ILE A 10 5.46 2.69 6.91
C ILE A 10 5.44 3.82 5.87
N GLU A 11 6.59 4.17 5.32
CA GLU A 11 6.68 5.26 4.34
C GLU A 11 6.01 4.87 3.02
N PHE A 12 6.06 3.60 2.64
CA PHE A 12 5.29 3.13 1.48
C PHE A 12 3.77 3.22 1.71
N ALA A 13 3.27 2.90 2.91
CA ALA A 13 1.85 3.07 3.24
C ALA A 13 1.41 4.55 3.19
N LYS A 14 2.23 5.48 3.70
CA LYS A 14 1.99 6.93 3.58
C LYS A 14 1.98 7.38 2.12
N LEU A 15 2.93 6.92 1.31
CA LEU A 15 3.00 7.24 -0.12
C LEU A 15 1.70 6.84 -0.86
N LEU A 16 1.19 5.62 -0.60
CA LEU A 16 -0.06 5.15 -1.18
C LEU A 16 -1.25 6.00 -0.74
N LEU A 17 -1.30 6.41 0.54
CA LEU A 17 -2.35 7.27 1.05
C LEU A 17 -2.32 8.65 0.38
N ASP A 18 -1.14 9.27 0.31
CA ASP A 18 -0.98 10.64 -0.18
C ASP A 18 -1.13 10.75 -1.69
N LYS A 19 -0.49 9.84 -2.44
CA LYS A 19 -0.39 9.92 -3.91
C LYS A 19 -1.44 9.08 -4.62
N ALA A 20 -1.75 7.87 -4.13
CA ALA A 20 -2.72 6.99 -4.74
C ALA A 20 -4.13 7.08 -4.12
N LYS A 21 -4.28 7.76 -2.97
CA LYS A 21 -5.54 7.84 -2.19
C LYS A 21 -6.03 6.47 -1.72
N VAL A 22 -5.09 5.58 -1.37
CA VAL A 22 -5.36 4.22 -0.89
C VAL A 22 -4.75 4.01 0.49
N ALA A 23 -5.58 3.73 1.49
CA ALA A 23 -5.13 3.33 2.81
C ALA A 23 -4.82 1.83 2.85
N VAL A 24 -3.67 1.47 3.45
CA VAL A 24 -3.22 0.09 3.64
C VAL A 24 -2.63 -0.09 5.04
N SER A 25 -2.53 -1.32 5.53
CA SER A 25 -1.79 -1.60 6.76
C SER A 25 -0.30 -1.80 6.44
N ALA A 26 0.58 -1.08 7.13
CA ALA A 26 2.03 -1.29 7.06
C ALA A 26 2.40 -2.66 7.65
N GLY A 27 3.20 -3.44 6.92
CA GLY A 27 3.55 -4.81 7.30
C GLY A 27 4.40 -4.90 8.57
N ILE A 28 5.21 -3.89 8.90
CA ILE A 28 5.96 -3.84 10.17
C ILE A 28 5.07 -3.95 11.41
N GLY A 29 3.79 -3.54 11.32
CA GLY A 29 2.82 -3.70 12.40
C GLY A 29 2.49 -5.16 12.72
N PHE A 30 2.94 -6.11 11.91
CA PHE A 30 2.77 -7.56 12.09
C PHE A 30 4.09 -8.29 12.39
N GLY A 31 5.18 -7.54 12.65
CA GLY A 31 6.52 -8.07 12.92
C GLY A 31 7.56 -7.59 11.90
N GLU A 32 8.84 -7.68 12.28
CA GLU A 32 9.96 -7.16 11.47
C GLU A 32 10.04 -7.78 10.07
N GLY A 33 9.73 -9.07 9.94
CA GLY A 33 9.68 -9.77 8.64
C GLY A 33 8.58 -9.26 7.69
N GLY A 34 7.68 -8.40 8.17
CA GLY A 34 6.64 -7.77 7.38
C GLY A 34 7.04 -6.42 6.77
N ASP A 35 8.20 -5.84 7.10
CA ASP A 35 8.50 -4.45 6.73
C ASP A 35 8.68 -4.22 5.22
N GLU A 36 8.87 -5.27 4.43
CA GLU A 36 8.89 -5.18 2.95
C GLU A 36 7.50 -5.26 2.31
N PHE A 37 6.45 -5.45 3.11
CA PHE A 37 5.10 -5.73 2.64
C PHE A 37 4.05 -4.75 3.19
N VAL A 38 2.91 -4.72 2.53
CA VAL A 38 1.70 -4.06 3.01
C VAL A 38 0.53 -5.04 2.92
N ARG A 39 -0.47 -4.86 3.77
CA ARG A 39 -1.67 -5.69 3.79
C ARG A 39 -2.89 -4.91 3.32
N PHE A 40 -3.66 -5.53 2.43
CA PHE A 40 -4.97 -5.06 2.00
C PHE A 40 -6.08 -5.84 2.69
N ALA A 41 -7.16 -5.15 3.02
CA ALA A 41 -8.41 -5.77 3.45
C ALA A 41 -9.45 -5.60 2.33
N LEU A 42 -10.10 -6.70 1.93
CA LEU A 42 -11.12 -6.71 0.88
C LEU A 42 -12.50 -6.37 1.46
N VAL A 43 -12.62 -5.15 1.99
CA VAL A 43 -13.84 -4.66 2.68
C VAL A 43 -14.62 -3.65 1.83
N GLU A 44 -14.08 -3.26 0.69
CA GLU A 44 -14.65 -2.30 -0.26
C GLU A 44 -15.27 -3.02 -1.45
N ASN A 45 -16.19 -2.35 -2.14
CA ASN A 45 -16.81 -2.91 -3.36
C ASN A 45 -15.85 -2.92 -4.56
N GLU A 46 -16.21 -3.68 -5.60
CA GLU A 46 -15.36 -3.83 -6.80
C GLU A 46 -15.03 -2.51 -7.52
N GLN A 47 -15.96 -1.55 -7.53
CA GLN A 47 -15.73 -0.26 -8.19
C GLN A 47 -14.63 0.52 -7.46
N ARG A 48 -14.66 0.51 -6.12
CA ARG A 48 -13.66 1.11 -5.25
C ARG A 48 -12.31 0.39 -5.36
N THR A 49 -12.32 -0.93 -5.40
CA THR A 49 -11.10 -1.73 -5.67
C THR A 49 -10.48 -1.37 -7.01
N ARG A 50 -11.28 -1.25 -8.09
CA ARG A 50 -10.80 -0.80 -9.41
C ARG A 50 -10.26 0.64 -9.39
N GLN A 51 -10.85 1.53 -8.59
CA GLN A 51 -10.33 2.88 -8.39
C GLN A 51 -8.96 2.84 -7.70
N ALA A 52 -8.82 2.08 -6.62
CA ALA A 52 -7.56 1.93 -5.89
C ALA A 52 -6.44 1.40 -6.79
N VAL A 53 -6.72 0.36 -7.59
CA VAL A 53 -5.74 -0.20 -8.55
C VAL A 53 -5.27 0.85 -9.56
N ARG A 54 -6.17 1.69 -10.09
CA ARG A 54 -5.79 2.78 -11.01
C ARG A 54 -4.91 3.83 -10.34
N GLY A 55 -5.23 4.21 -9.10
CA GLY A 55 -4.42 5.14 -8.32
C GLY A 55 -3.01 4.62 -8.05
N ILE A 56 -2.92 3.35 -7.64
CA ILE A 56 -1.63 2.68 -7.40
C ILE A 56 -0.81 2.60 -8.69
N LYS A 57 -1.42 2.21 -9.82
CA LYS A 57 -0.74 2.13 -11.11
C LYS A 57 -0.14 3.48 -11.56
N GLY A 58 -0.71 4.61 -11.13
CA GLY A 58 -0.17 5.94 -11.45
C GLY A 58 1.15 6.30 -10.76
N ILE A 59 1.55 5.55 -9.72
CA ILE A 59 2.76 5.81 -8.93
C ILE A 59 3.74 4.63 -8.90
N LEU A 60 3.38 3.52 -9.54
CA LEU A 60 4.23 2.34 -9.67
C LEU A 60 5.04 2.36 -10.95
#